data_AF-A0A9P0ZSH0-F1
#
_entry.id   AF-A0A9P0ZSH0-F1
#
_cell.length_a   1.000
_cell.length_b   1.000
_cell.length_c   1.000
_cell.angle_alpha   90.00
_cell.angle_beta   90.00
_cell.angle_gamma   90.00
#
_symmetry.space_group_name_H-M   'P 1'
#
loop_
_entity.id
_entity.type
_entity.pdbx_description
1 polymer ?
#
loop_
_entity_poly.entity_id
_entity_poly.type
_entity_poly.pdbx_seq_one_letter_code
_entity_poly.pdbx_strand_id
1 'polypeptide(L)'
;MVRTTRQRLKVVYNRVTRRATSAKMHSLLVHDIGAIVRTHCPMDTGYWSTISSNSRTDLIDEITTNFDVDLQEKEMKDYISGLYVGRYIEFKAELSRYFKSCKTLDNALKTPPPGMQDRSPDEWTKLCNHFISEKFMKSSTANTSNRSKKKHNHRTGSRPIAYIVEEMAAGSSKFPEVDTFEYTYTGKYKSWKSGEAKAQHDEMLEKTDEYLLDVIREKQLPEDTPLEEVHVDNPDAGLDIMVSVLGVMPGR
;
A
#
# COMPACT_ATOMS: atom_id res chain seq x y z
N MET A 1 0.86 -12.64 17.54
CA MET A 1 0.06 -13.89 17.60
C MET A 1 -1.10 -13.73 16.63
N VAL A 2 -1.40 -14.77 15.85
CA VAL A 2 -2.60 -14.78 14.99
C VAL A 2 -3.83 -14.79 15.89
N ARG A 3 -4.87 -14.01 15.55
CA ARG A 3 -6.11 -14.03 16.34
C ARG A 3 -6.78 -15.40 16.24
N THR A 4 -7.55 -15.79 17.23
CA THR A 4 -8.41 -16.97 17.16
C THR A 4 -9.85 -16.49 17.27
N THR A 5 -10.64 -16.64 16.20
CA THR A 5 -12.04 -16.22 16.19
C THR A 5 -12.98 -17.43 16.30
N ARG A 6 -14.07 -17.31 17.07
CA ARG A 6 -15.10 -18.37 17.21
C ARG A 6 -15.91 -18.57 15.93
N GLN A 7 -15.97 -17.55 15.08
CA GLN A 7 -16.60 -17.57 13.76
C GLN A 7 -15.63 -16.93 12.76
N ARG A 8 -15.64 -17.42 11.53
CA ARG A 8 -14.84 -16.84 10.44
C ARG A 8 -15.40 -15.46 10.08
N LEU A 9 -14.50 -14.49 9.93
CA LEU A 9 -14.85 -13.15 9.51
C LEU A 9 -15.01 -13.11 7.98
N LYS A 10 -16.22 -12.80 7.51
CA LYS A 10 -16.48 -12.69 6.07
C LYS A 10 -15.72 -11.53 5.45
N VAL A 11 -14.93 -11.82 4.43
CA VAL A 11 -14.21 -10.82 3.64
C VAL A 11 -14.99 -10.57 2.36
N VAL A 12 -15.47 -9.34 2.19
CA VAL A 12 -16.12 -8.91 0.95
C VAL A 12 -15.10 -8.11 0.14
N TYR A 13 -14.88 -8.51 -1.10
CA TYR A 13 -13.98 -7.82 -2.02
C TYR A 13 -14.72 -6.71 -2.77
N ASN A 14 -14.11 -5.53 -2.85
CA ASN A 14 -14.56 -4.42 -3.66
C ASN A 14 -13.73 -4.37 -4.95
N ARG A 15 -14.38 -4.56 -6.10
CA ARG A 15 -13.74 -4.56 -7.42
C ARG A 15 -13.21 -3.18 -7.84
N VAL A 16 -13.84 -2.10 -7.35
CA VAL A 16 -13.46 -0.71 -7.66
C VAL A 16 -12.16 -0.36 -6.93
N THR A 17 -12.13 -0.55 -5.61
CA THR A 17 -10.93 -0.26 -4.79
C THR A 17 -9.91 -1.39 -4.77
N ARG A 18 -10.26 -2.54 -5.35
CA ARG A 18 -9.45 -3.77 -5.44
C ARG A 18 -8.94 -4.28 -4.09
N ARG A 19 -9.75 -4.08 -3.04
CA ARG A 19 -9.41 -4.35 -1.63
C ARG A 19 -10.65 -4.87 -0.89
N ALA A 20 -10.52 -5.19 0.40
CA ALA A 20 -11.69 -5.48 1.23
C ALA A 20 -12.62 -4.24 1.28
N THR A 21 -13.93 -4.43 1.38
CA THR A 21 -14.88 -3.30 1.43
C THR A 21 -14.74 -2.43 2.69
N SER A 22 -14.13 -2.94 3.75
CA SER A 22 -13.97 -2.22 5.01
C SER A 22 -12.51 -2.05 5.38
N ALA A 23 -12.12 -0.81 5.70
CA ALA A 23 -10.80 -0.50 6.26
C ALA A 23 -10.49 -1.35 7.50
N LYS A 24 -11.48 -1.59 8.37
CA LYS A 24 -11.32 -2.46 9.54
C LYS A 24 -11.00 -3.89 9.13
N MET A 25 -11.72 -4.45 8.16
CA MET A 25 -11.46 -5.82 7.68
C MET A 25 -10.06 -5.93 7.05
N HIS A 26 -9.66 -4.95 6.26
CA HIS A 26 -8.32 -4.87 5.69
C HIS A 26 -7.23 -4.85 6.78
N SER A 27 -7.37 -4.01 7.80
CA SER A 27 -6.41 -3.95 8.91
C SER A 27 -6.30 -5.29 9.66
N LEU A 28 -7.42 -5.99 9.86
CA LEU A 28 -7.45 -7.30 10.51
C LEU A 28 -6.73 -8.37 9.67
N LEU A 29 -7.00 -8.42 8.35
CA LEU A 29 -6.30 -9.30 7.43
C LEU A 29 -4.79 -9.04 7.44
N VAL A 30 -4.40 -7.78 7.29
CA VAL A 30 -3.00 -7.33 7.32
C VAL A 30 -2.30 -7.75 8.62
N HIS A 31 -2.97 -7.60 9.75
CA HIS A 31 -2.44 -7.98 11.06
C HIS A 31 -2.18 -9.49 11.14
N ASP A 32 -3.18 -10.31 10.83
CA ASP A 32 -3.10 -11.77 10.98
C ASP A 32 -2.13 -12.37 9.95
N ILE A 33 -2.18 -11.92 8.70
CA ILE A 33 -1.19 -12.29 7.67
C ILE A 33 0.22 -11.90 8.12
N GLY A 34 0.40 -10.73 8.73
CA GLY A 34 1.70 -10.32 9.28
C GLY A 34 2.18 -11.26 10.38
N ALA A 35 1.28 -11.75 11.24
CA ALA A 35 1.61 -12.73 12.27
C ALA A 35 1.98 -14.09 11.66
N ILE A 36 1.20 -14.57 10.67
CA ILE A 36 1.49 -15.81 9.92
C ILE A 36 2.86 -15.72 9.25
N VAL A 37 3.14 -14.63 8.54
CA VAL A 37 4.43 -14.43 7.86
C VAL A 37 5.58 -14.48 8.86
N ARG A 38 5.48 -13.79 10.00
CA ARG A 38 6.55 -13.75 10.99
C ARG A 38 6.78 -15.10 11.67
N THR A 39 5.81 -15.99 11.70
CA THR A 39 5.88 -17.26 12.44
C THR A 39 6.14 -18.45 11.53
N HIS A 40 5.44 -18.55 10.39
CA HIS A 40 5.40 -19.77 9.57
C HIS A 40 5.97 -19.60 8.16
N CYS A 41 6.10 -18.37 7.64
CA CYS A 41 6.66 -18.18 6.29
C CYS A 41 8.14 -18.56 6.25
N PRO A 42 8.60 -19.41 5.31
CA PRO A 42 10.02 -19.75 5.17
C PRO A 42 10.86 -18.49 4.90
N MET A 43 11.95 -18.34 5.67
CA MET A 43 12.85 -17.18 5.58
C MET A 43 14.23 -17.53 5.02
N ASP A 44 14.41 -18.77 4.58
CA ASP A 44 15.60 -19.28 3.90
C ASP A 44 15.68 -18.88 2.41
N THR A 45 14.66 -18.20 1.89
CA THR A 45 14.56 -17.77 0.49
C THR A 45 14.97 -16.31 0.27
N GLY A 46 15.50 -16.04 -0.93
CA GLY A 46 15.94 -14.70 -1.34
C GLY A 46 14.80 -13.75 -1.66
N TYR A 47 13.66 -14.24 -2.16
CA TYR A 47 12.52 -13.41 -2.56
C TYR A 47 11.21 -14.18 -2.37
N TRP A 48 10.08 -13.48 -2.22
CA TRP A 48 8.76 -14.12 -2.12
C TRP A 48 8.47 -15.05 -3.31
N SER A 49 8.86 -14.65 -4.52
CA SER A 49 8.69 -15.45 -5.74
C SER A 49 9.50 -16.75 -5.76
N THR A 50 10.52 -16.87 -4.90
CA THR A 50 11.33 -18.10 -4.78
C THR A 50 10.80 -19.07 -3.72
N ILE A 51 9.79 -18.68 -2.95
CA ILE A 51 9.08 -19.59 -2.05
C ILE A 51 8.26 -20.55 -2.90
N SER A 52 8.31 -21.84 -2.56
CA SER A 52 7.57 -22.88 -3.28
C SER A 52 6.08 -22.54 -3.35
N SER A 53 5.42 -22.93 -4.44
CA SER A 53 3.97 -22.72 -4.57
C SER A 53 3.18 -23.41 -3.46
N ASN A 54 3.61 -24.61 -3.05
CA ASN A 54 2.97 -25.35 -1.96
C ASN A 54 3.07 -24.57 -0.64
N SER A 55 4.25 -24.11 -0.26
CA SER A 55 4.42 -23.31 0.97
C SER A 55 3.62 -22.02 0.94
N ARG A 56 3.48 -21.37 -0.23
CA ARG A 56 2.63 -20.18 -0.38
C ARG A 56 1.14 -20.53 -0.20
N THR A 57 0.70 -21.66 -0.73
CA THR A 57 -0.65 -22.18 -0.53
C THR A 57 -0.91 -22.47 0.95
N ASP A 58 0.00 -23.19 1.62
CA ASP A 58 -0.15 -23.52 3.05
C ASP A 58 -0.30 -22.27 3.93
N LEU A 59 0.49 -21.22 3.63
CA LEU A 59 0.38 -19.93 4.33
C LEU A 59 -0.99 -19.26 4.09
N ILE A 60 -1.51 -19.32 2.87
CA ILE A 60 -2.82 -18.76 2.52
C ILE A 60 -3.95 -19.59 3.17
N ASP A 61 -3.82 -20.91 3.21
CA ASP A 61 -4.81 -21.77 3.86
C ASP A 61 -4.92 -21.45 5.35
N GLU A 62 -3.83 -21.07 6.01
CA GLU A 62 -3.87 -20.67 7.42
C GLU A 62 -4.77 -19.45 7.68
N ILE A 63 -4.81 -18.46 6.78
CA ILE A 63 -5.69 -17.28 6.98
C ILE A 63 -7.18 -17.67 6.88
N THR A 64 -7.51 -18.74 6.15
CA THR A 64 -8.89 -19.24 6.02
C THR A 64 -9.45 -19.80 7.34
N THR A 65 -8.59 -20.04 8.34
CA THR A 65 -9.02 -20.45 9.69
C THR A 65 -9.86 -19.37 10.35
N ASN A 66 -9.48 -18.10 10.21
CA ASN A 66 -10.12 -16.96 10.87
C ASN A 66 -10.97 -16.11 9.93
N PHE A 67 -10.80 -16.26 8.62
CA PHE A 67 -11.48 -15.46 7.60
C PHE A 67 -12.18 -16.35 6.59
N ASP A 68 -13.39 -15.95 6.22
CA ASP A 68 -14.10 -16.53 5.10
C ASP A 68 -13.74 -15.73 3.85
N VAL A 69 -12.80 -16.28 3.07
CA VAL A 69 -12.23 -15.71 1.84
C VAL A 69 -12.53 -16.64 0.67
N ASP A 70 -13.18 -16.11 -0.36
CA ASP A 70 -13.42 -16.87 -1.59
C ASP A 70 -12.16 -16.87 -2.46
N LEU A 71 -11.33 -17.89 -2.32
CA LEU A 71 -10.09 -18.04 -3.08
C LEU A 71 -10.29 -18.61 -4.50
N GLN A 72 -11.54 -18.93 -4.88
CA GLN A 72 -11.87 -19.28 -6.27
C GLN A 72 -11.97 -18.02 -7.13
N GLU A 73 -12.35 -16.88 -6.54
CA GLU A 73 -12.30 -15.57 -7.20
C GLU A 73 -10.84 -15.11 -7.35
N LYS A 74 -10.40 -14.93 -8.61
CA LYS A 74 -9.03 -14.56 -8.93
C LYS A 74 -8.63 -13.24 -8.28
N GLU A 75 -9.51 -12.25 -8.30
CA GLU A 75 -9.25 -10.91 -7.77
C GLU A 75 -9.08 -10.91 -6.25
N MET A 76 -9.88 -11.70 -5.53
CA MET A 76 -9.72 -11.92 -4.09
C MET A 76 -8.39 -12.63 -3.81
N LYS A 77 -8.08 -13.69 -4.56
CA LYS A 77 -6.82 -14.44 -4.42
C LYS A 77 -5.60 -13.56 -4.67
N ASP A 78 -5.63 -12.71 -5.69
CA ASP A 78 -4.55 -11.77 -6.02
C ASP A 78 -4.40 -10.72 -4.92
N TYR A 79 -5.51 -10.20 -4.40
CA TYR A 79 -5.50 -9.26 -3.28
C TYR A 79 -4.87 -9.87 -2.02
N ILE A 80 -5.32 -11.05 -1.58
CA ILE A 80 -4.76 -11.74 -0.42
C ILE A 80 -3.28 -12.06 -0.64
N SER A 81 -2.91 -12.58 -1.82
CA SER A 81 -1.52 -12.86 -2.17
C SER A 81 -0.66 -11.59 -2.11
N GLY A 82 -1.17 -10.45 -2.56
CA GLY A 82 -0.52 -9.15 -2.46
C GLY A 82 -0.27 -8.72 -1.02
N LEU A 83 -1.19 -9.00 -0.10
CA LEU A 83 -0.99 -8.73 1.33
C LEU A 83 0.15 -9.58 1.91
N TYR A 84 0.24 -10.86 1.55
CA TYR A 84 1.34 -11.73 1.96
C TYR A 84 2.70 -11.23 1.46
N VAL A 85 2.78 -10.88 0.16
CA VAL A 85 3.99 -10.29 -0.44
C VAL A 85 4.42 -9.05 0.35
N GLY A 86 3.48 -8.13 0.62
CA GLY A 86 3.75 -6.91 1.38
C GLY A 86 4.30 -7.20 2.78
N ARG A 87 3.66 -8.10 3.53
CA ARG A 87 4.10 -8.47 4.89
C ARG A 87 5.44 -9.20 4.88
N TYR A 88 5.72 -10.05 3.90
CA TYR A 88 7.02 -10.70 3.73
C TYR A 88 8.12 -9.68 3.50
N ILE A 89 7.92 -8.73 2.58
CA ILE A 89 8.90 -7.69 2.27
C ILE A 89 9.19 -6.82 3.50
N GLU A 90 8.15 -6.45 4.25
CA GLU A 90 8.28 -5.68 5.49
C GLU A 90 9.08 -6.42 6.55
N PHE A 91 8.74 -7.67 6.83
CA PHE A 91 9.45 -8.48 7.80
C PHE A 91 10.91 -8.69 7.38
N LYS A 92 11.16 -8.96 6.09
CA LYS A 92 12.51 -9.08 5.56
C LYS A 92 13.30 -7.77 5.68
N ALA A 93 12.65 -6.62 5.52
CA ALA A 93 13.27 -5.31 5.74
C ALA A 93 13.60 -5.05 7.22
N GLU A 94 12.78 -5.53 8.16
CA GLU A 94 13.09 -5.53 9.60
C GLU A 94 14.33 -6.36 9.90
N LEU A 95 14.38 -7.59 9.40
CA LEU A 95 15.53 -8.48 9.55
C LEU A 95 16.80 -7.91 8.91
N SER A 96 16.69 -7.27 7.75
CA SER A 96 17.83 -6.59 7.11
C SER A 96 18.33 -5.40 7.93
N ARG A 97 17.43 -4.62 8.54
CA ARG A 97 17.80 -3.53 9.45
C ARG A 97 18.50 -4.07 10.70
N TYR A 98 18.00 -5.14 11.29
CA TYR A 98 18.64 -5.81 12.40
C TYR A 98 20.04 -6.30 12.03
N PHE A 99 20.17 -7.03 10.91
CA PHE A 99 21.45 -7.50 10.38
C PHE A 99 22.48 -6.37 10.24
N LYS A 100 22.08 -5.22 9.66
CA LYS A 100 22.95 -4.04 9.52
C LYS A 100 23.41 -3.49 10.89
N SER A 101 22.56 -3.57 11.91
CA SER A 101 22.91 -3.12 13.27
C SER A 101 23.98 -3.99 13.95
N CYS A 102 24.10 -5.26 13.56
CA CYS A 102 25.14 -6.19 14.06
C CYS A 102 26.55 -5.86 13.54
N LYS A 103 26.67 -5.01 12.51
CA LYS A 103 27.91 -4.53 11.85
C LYS A 103 28.73 -5.59 11.11
N THR A 104 28.77 -6.83 11.59
CA THR A 104 29.51 -7.94 10.97
C THR A 104 28.62 -9.18 10.84
N LEU A 105 28.96 -10.05 9.87
CA LEU A 105 28.28 -11.33 9.68
C LEU A 105 28.40 -12.21 10.93
N ASP A 106 29.61 -12.32 11.49
CA ASP A 106 29.87 -13.14 12.69
C ASP A 106 29.01 -12.72 13.89
N ASN A 107 28.89 -11.42 14.15
CA ASN A 107 28.01 -10.91 15.20
C ASN A 107 26.54 -11.25 14.92
N ALA A 108 26.08 -11.06 13.68
CA ALA A 108 24.70 -11.35 13.30
C ALA A 108 24.35 -12.84 13.48
N LEU A 109 25.28 -13.74 13.15
CA LEU A 109 25.07 -15.19 13.30
C LEU A 109 25.02 -15.63 14.77
N LYS A 110 25.79 -14.97 15.65
CA LYS A 110 25.78 -15.23 17.11
C LYS A 110 24.54 -14.70 17.81
N THR A 111 23.89 -13.68 17.26
CA THR A 111 22.71 -13.05 17.87
C THR A 111 21.54 -13.00 16.88
N PRO A 112 20.80 -14.11 16.65
CA PRO A 112 19.59 -14.06 15.84
C PRO A 112 18.51 -13.19 16.51
N PRO A 113 17.74 -12.39 15.75
CA PRO A 113 16.65 -11.60 16.31
C PRO A 113 15.49 -12.52 16.77
N PRO A 114 14.60 -12.07 17.69
CA PRO A 114 13.53 -12.90 18.23
C PRO A 114 12.68 -13.63 17.19
N GLY A 115 12.32 -12.97 16.07
CA GLY A 115 11.55 -13.59 14.98
C GLY A 115 12.28 -14.69 14.20
N MET A 116 13.56 -14.93 14.50
CA MET A 116 14.40 -15.98 13.92
C MET A 116 14.91 -17.01 14.93
N GLN A 117 14.66 -16.83 16.23
CA GLN A 117 15.17 -17.72 17.28
C GLN A 117 14.43 -19.07 17.33
N ASP A 118 13.11 -19.06 17.10
CA ASP A 118 12.27 -20.26 17.11
C ASP A 118 12.32 -21.03 15.77
N ARG A 119 13.12 -20.56 14.81
CA ARG A 119 13.25 -21.13 13.47
C ARG A 119 14.52 -21.97 13.37
N SER A 120 14.64 -22.76 12.30
CA SER A 120 15.88 -23.48 12.04
C SER A 120 17.06 -22.50 11.93
N PRO A 121 18.19 -22.75 12.64
CA PRO A 121 19.38 -21.88 12.57
C PRO A 121 19.92 -21.65 11.15
N ASP A 122 19.67 -22.60 10.25
CA ASP A 122 20.04 -22.52 8.84
C ASP A 122 19.28 -21.40 8.09
N GLU A 123 18.01 -21.12 8.44
CA GLU A 123 17.23 -20.07 7.79
C GLU A 123 17.88 -18.68 7.99
N TRP A 124 18.26 -18.36 9.24
CA TRP A 124 18.90 -17.09 9.54
C TRP A 124 20.25 -16.96 8.85
N THR A 125 21.04 -18.04 8.85
CA THR A 125 22.34 -18.08 8.18
C THR A 125 22.23 -17.81 6.69
N LYS A 126 21.30 -18.49 5.99
CA LYS A 126 21.01 -18.24 4.56
C LYS A 126 20.57 -16.81 4.31
N LEU A 127 19.74 -16.25 5.18
CA LEU A 127 19.25 -14.88 5.04
C LEU A 127 20.35 -13.82 5.26
N CYS A 128 21.25 -14.02 6.23
CA CYS A 128 22.43 -13.17 6.40
C CYS A 128 23.33 -13.19 5.15
N ASN A 129 23.59 -14.38 4.60
CA ASN A 129 24.36 -14.54 3.36
C ASN A 129 23.68 -13.85 2.18
N HIS A 130 22.34 -13.92 2.10
CA HIS A 130 21.57 -13.17 1.10
C HIS A 130 21.76 -11.65 1.25
N PHE A 131 21.76 -11.10 2.47
CA PHE A 131 21.92 -9.66 2.68
C PHE A 131 23.29 -9.10 2.29
N ILE A 132 24.35 -9.92 2.33
CA ILE A 132 25.69 -9.52 1.86
C ILE A 132 25.95 -9.88 0.40
N SER A 133 25.03 -10.60 -0.24
CA SER A 133 25.17 -10.95 -1.65
C SER A 133 25.26 -9.69 -2.52
N GLU A 134 26.14 -9.72 -3.52
CA GLU A 134 26.36 -8.58 -4.43
C GLU A 134 25.05 -8.13 -5.10
N LYS A 135 24.23 -9.11 -5.53
CA LYS A 135 22.91 -8.86 -6.13
C LYS A 135 22.01 -8.06 -5.18
N PHE A 136 21.89 -8.49 -3.93
CA PHE A 136 21.05 -7.80 -2.95
C PHE A 136 21.59 -6.40 -2.64
N MET A 137 22.90 -6.26 -2.42
CA MET A 137 23.53 -4.97 -2.12
C MET A 137 23.34 -3.95 -3.25
N LYS A 138 23.52 -4.37 -4.51
CA LYS A 138 23.24 -3.53 -5.70
C LYS A 138 21.79 -3.03 -5.69
N SER A 139 20.82 -3.93 -5.54
CA SER A 139 19.40 -3.57 -5.47
C SER A 139 19.07 -2.68 -4.27
N SER A 140 19.63 -2.97 -3.10
CA SER A 140 19.40 -2.19 -1.87
C SER A 140 19.92 -0.76 -2.01
N THR A 141 21.11 -0.57 -2.60
CA THR A 141 21.71 0.75 -2.83
C THR A 141 20.89 1.55 -3.83
N ALA A 142 20.53 0.94 -4.96
CA ALA A 142 19.67 1.58 -5.96
C ALA A 142 18.31 2.00 -5.37
N ASN A 143 17.65 1.10 -4.62
CA ASN A 143 16.37 1.40 -3.96
C ASN A 143 16.49 2.51 -2.92
N THR A 144 17.60 2.59 -2.20
CA THR A 144 17.86 3.67 -1.23
C THR A 144 18.02 5.01 -1.95
N SER A 145 18.79 5.05 -3.05
CA SER A 145 18.95 6.25 -3.89
C SER A 145 17.63 6.69 -4.54
N ASN A 146 16.82 5.74 -5.00
CA ASN A 146 15.50 6.06 -5.55
C ASN A 146 14.56 6.61 -4.47
N ARG A 147 14.60 6.03 -3.26
CA ARG A 147 13.81 6.52 -2.14
C ARG A 147 14.20 7.94 -1.71
N SER A 148 15.48 8.30 -1.77
CA SER A 148 15.94 9.66 -1.44
C SER A 148 15.50 10.71 -2.45
N LYS A 149 15.08 10.31 -3.66
CA LYS A 149 14.54 11.20 -4.70
C LYS A 149 13.03 11.43 -4.57
N LYS A 150 12.36 10.81 -3.58
CA LYS A 150 10.91 10.96 -3.40
C LYS A 150 10.58 12.40 -2.99
N LYS A 151 9.74 13.08 -3.78
CA LYS A 151 9.43 14.52 -3.68
C LYS A 151 8.66 14.90 -2.41
N HIS A 152 7.74 14.05 -1.98
CA HIS A 152 6.95 14.24 -0.77
C HIS A 152 6.48 12.90 -0.21
N ASN A 153 6.07 12.89 1.05
CA ASN A 153 5.60 11.70 1.74
C ASN A 153 4.14 11.86 2.11
N HIS A 154 3.38 10.77 1.91
CA HIS A 154 2.01 10.69 2.40
C HIS A 154 2.00 10.71 3.94
N ARG A 155 0.91 11.20 4.52
CA ARG A 155 0.79 11.47 5.96
C ARG A 155 -0.36 10.74 6.65
N THR A 156 -1.09 9.88 5.95
CA THR A 156 -2.27 9.17 6.47
C THR A 156 -1.94 7.84 7.15
N GLY A 157 -0.66 7.61 7.43
CA GLY A 157 -0.19 6.42 8.14
C GLY A 157 -0.46 5.14 7.34
N SER A 158 -1.01 4.11 7.99
CA SER A 158 -1.31 2.83 7.36
C SER A 158 -2.64 2.79 6.60
N ARG A 159 -3.38 3.91 6.53
CA ARG A 159 -4.67 3.97 5.82
C ARG A 159 -4.45 3.98 4.30
N PRO A 160 -4.98 2.98 3.56
CA PRO A 160 -4.93 2.99 2.10
C PRO A 160 -5.62 4.23 1.50
N ILE A 161 -5.01 4.80 0.46
CA ILE A 161 -5.53 5.98 -0.26
C ILE A 161 -6.92 5.70 -0.83
N ALA A 162 -7.17 4.49 -1.34
CA ALA A 162 -8.45 4.12 -1.94
C ALA A 162 -9.67 4.30 -1.00
N TYR A 163 -9.53 4.01 0.30
CA TYR A 163 -10.62 4.25 1.25
C TYR A 163 -10.83 5.74 1.53
N ILE A 164 -9.77 6.54 1.43
CA ILE A 164 -9.87 7.99 1.58
C ILE A 164 -10.62 8.58 0.38
N VAL A 165 -10.33 8.10 -0.84
CA VAL A 165 -11.08 8.48 -2.04
C VAL A 165 -12.57 8.15 -1.89
N GLU A 166 -12.91 6.94 -1.41
CA GLU A 166 -14.31 6.57 -1.12
C GLU A 166 -14.96 7.47 -0.06
N GLU A 167 -14.24 7.81 1.00
CA GLU A 167 -14.73 8.73 2.05
C GLU A 167 -14.97 10.14 1.50
N MET A 168 -14.09 10.66 0.64
CA MET A 168 -14.27 11.96 -0.02
C MET A 168 -15.46 11.94 -0.96
N ALA A 169 -15.61 10.89 -1.77
CA ALA A 169 -16.74 10.72 -2.68
C ALA A 169 -18.08 10.64 -1.90
N ALA A 170 -18.13 9.88 -0.81
CA ALA A 170 -19.29 9.80 0.06
C ALA A 170 -19.59 11.14 0.77
N GLY A 171 -18.56 11.96 0.99
CA GLY A 171 -18.66 13.33 1.53
C GLY A 171 -19.07 14.39 0.51
N SER A 172 -19.58 14.00 -0.66
CA SER A 172 -20.03 14.90 -1.74
C SER A 172 -18.91 15.69 -2.44
N SER A 173 -17.67 15.20 -2.39
CA SER A 173 -16.60 15.73 -3.24
C SER A 173 -16.91 15.52 -4.73
N LYS A 174 -16.71 16.56 -5.54
CA LYS A 174 -16.78 16.47 -7.01
C LYS A 174 -15.55 15.82 -7.63
N PHE A 175 -14.39 15.99 -6.99
CA PHE A 175 -13.11 15.44 -7.42
C PHE A 175 -12.43 14.72 -6.25
N PRO A 176 -12.92 13.53 -5.87
CA PRO A 176 -12.46 12.81 -4.68
C PRO A 176 -10.95 12.55 -4.65
N GLU A 177 -10.32 12.34 -5.81
CA GLU A 177 -8.88 12.16 -5.95
C GLU A 177 -8.07 13.42 -5.60
N VAL A 178 -8.52 14.59 -6.07
CA VAL A 178 -7.87 15.88 -5.81
C VAL A 178 -7.97 16.22 -4.31
N ASP A 179 -9.16 16.06 -3.73
CA ASP A 179 -9.36 16.27 -2.29
C ASP A 179 -8.57 15.26 -1.45
N THR A 180 -8.47 14.02 -1.93
CA THR A 180 -7.62 12.99 -1.30
C THR A 180 -6.15 13.38 -1.36
N PHE A 181 -5.68 14.00 -2.43
CA PHE A 181 -4.31 14.51 -2.52
C PHE A 181 -4.06 15.56 -1.42
N GLU A 182 -4.94 16.56 -1.26
CA GLU A 182 -4.83 17.54 -0.18
C GLU A 182 -4.76 16.85 1.19
N TYR A 183 -5.71 15.95 1.46
CA TYR A 183 -5.81 15.25 2.73
C TYR A 183 -4.59 14.39 3.02
N THR A 184 -4.02 13.76 1.99
CA THR A 184 -2.90 12.82 2.15
C THR A 184 -1.56 13.50 2.34
N TYR A 185 -1.38 14.74 1.85
CA TYR A 185 -0.09 15.43 1.86
C TYR A 185 -0.04 16.67 2.78
N THR A 186 -1.16 17.08 3.36
CA THR A 186 -1.20 18.13 4.38
C THR A 186 -1.07 17.57 5.81
N GLY A 187 -0.64 18.43 6.74
CA GLY A 187 -0.62 18.15 8.17
C GLY A 187 -1.90 18.61 8.87
N LYS A 188 -1.86 18.69 10.21
CA LYS A 188 -2.94 19.31 11.00
C LYS A 188 -3.26 20.71 10.43
N TYR A 189 -4.54 21.04 10.38
CA TYR A 189 -5.06 22.33 9.89
C TYR A 189 -4.64 22.63 8.43
N LYS A 190 -4.61 21.62 7.56
CA LYS A 190 -4.24 21.74 6.14
C LYS A 190 -2.85 22.39 5.92
N SER A 191 -1.93 22.20 6.87
CA SER A 191 -0.59 22.78 6.76
C SER A 191 0.28 21.97 5.79
N TRP A 192 0.55 22.54 4.62
CA TRP A 192 1.47 21.97 3.64
C TRP A 192 2.88 21.84 4.21
N LYS A 193 3.51 20.69 3.97
CA LYS A 193 4.89 20.40 4.41
C LYS A 193 5.88 20.24 3.28
N SER A 194 5.39 20.27 2.03
CA SER A 194 6.20 20.30 0.82
C SER A 194 5.63 21.40 -0.06
N GLY A 195 6.48 22.36 -0.45
CA GLY A 195 6.10 23.41 -1.39
C GLY A 195 5.72 22.83 -2.76
N GLU A 196 6.39 21.75 -3.18
CA GLU A 196 6.06 21.05 -4.41
C GLU A 196 4.70 20.36 -4.34
N ALA A 197 4.38 19.69 -3.22
CA ALA A 197 3.05 19.09 -3.07
C ALA A 197 1.95 20.16 -3.09
N LYS A 198 2.20 21.33 -2.48
CA LYS A 198 1.27 22.46 -2.56
C LYS A 198 1.11 22.93 -4.00
N ALA A 199 2.20 23.18 -4.71
CA ALA A 199 2.15 23.65 -6.10
C ALA A 199 1.42 22.65 -7.02
N GLN A 200 1.65 21.35 -6.85
CA GLN A 200 0.92 20.31 -7.56
C GLN A 200 -0.58 20.35 -7.25
N HIS A 201 -0.95 20.56 -5.99
CA HIS A 201 -2.37 20.68 -5.64
C HIS A 201 -3.00 21.96 -6.18
N ASP A 202 -2.29 23.09 -6.13
CA ASP A 202 -2.76 24.34 -6.72
C ASP A 202 -3.01 24.16 -8.23
N GLU A 203 -2.09 23.49 -8.95
CA GLU A 203 -2.26 23.16 -10.37
C GLU A 203 -3.44 22.20 -10.61
N MET A 204 -3.68 21.24 -9.71
CA MET A 204 -4.87 20.38 -9.79
C MET A 204 -6.16 21.19 -9.67
N LEU A 205 -6.20 22.20 -8.79
CA LEU A 205 -7.37 23.08 -8.64
C LEU A 205 -7.60 23.92 -9.90
N GLU A 206 -6.55 24.49 -10.47
CA GLU A 206 -6.64 25.23 -11.74
C GLU A 206 -7.22 24.33 -12.84
N LYS A 207 -6.76 23.08 -12.94
CA LYS A 207 -7.29 22.11 -13.90
C LYS A 207 -8.70 21.63 -13.61
N THR A 208 -9.12 21.57 -12.34
CA THR A 208 -10.53 21.30 -12.03
C THR A 208 -11.42 22.45 -12.51
N ASP A 209 -10.98 23.70 -12.35
CA ASP A 209 -11.74 24.86 -12.82
C ASP A 209 -11.82 24.88 -14.36
N GLU A 210 -10.69 24.64 -15.04
CA GLU A 210 -10.64 24.49 -16.51
C GLU A 210 -11.60 23.40 -17.00
N TYR A 211 -11.58 22.22 -16.35
CA TYR A 211 -12.48 21.12 -16.69
C TYR A 211 -13.95 21.50 -16.53
N LEU A 212 -14.31 22.19 -15.44
CA LEU A 212 -15.70 22.61 -15.20
C LEU A 212 -16.16 23.67 -16.21
N LEU A 213 -15.29 24.62 -16.57
CA LEU A 213 -15.55 25.61 -17.61
C LEU A 213 -15.76 24.94 -18.98
N ASP A 214 -14.99 23.91 -19.29
CA ASP A 214 -15.15 23.11 -20.49
C ASP A 214 -16.51 22.39 -20.50
N VAL A 215 -16.93 21.81 -19.37
CA VAL A 215 -18.25 21.20 -19.22
C VAL A 215 -19.38 22.22 -19.41
N ILE A 216 -19.27 23.43 -18.86
CA ILE A 216 -20.24 24.53 -19.08
C ILE A 216 -20.39 24.81 -20.58
N ARG A 217 -19.26 24.96 -21.28
CA ARG A 217 -19.22 25.24 -22.72
C ARG A 217 -19.81 24.10 -23.55
N GLU A 218 -19.43 22.86 -23.27
CA GLU A 218 -19.90 21.68 -24.00
C GLU A 218 -21.40 21.42 -23.81
N LYS A 219 -21.89 21.59 -22.58
CA LYS A 219 -23.31 21.42 -22.25
C LYS A 219 -24.15 22.66 -22.57
N GLN A 220 -23.54 23.73 -23.11
CA GLN A 220 -24.20 25.01 -23.41
C GLN A 220 -24.99 25.57 -22.20
N LEU A 221 -24.40 25.43 -21.01
CA LEU A 221 -24.94 26.02 -19.78
C LEU A 221 -24.73 27.54 -19.81
N PRO A 222 -25.51 28.32 -19.03
CA PRO A 222 -25.27 29.75 -18.87
C PRO A 222 -23.81 30.04 -18.45
N GLU A 223 -23.15 31.01 -19.09
CA GLU A 223 -21.73 31.33 -18.81
C GLU A 223 -21.49 31.78 -17.36
N ASP A 224 -22.53 32.27 -16.69
CA ASP A 224 -22.53 32.69 -15.28
C ASP A 224 -22.85 31.55 -14.30
N THR A 225 -22.97 30.30 -14.77
CA THR A 225 -23.19 29.13 -13.92
C THR A 225 -22.04 29.00 -12.91
N PRO A 226 -22.31 29.00 -11.58
CA PRO A 226 -21.28 28.78 -10.58
C PRO A 226 -20.61 27.41 -10.76
N LEU A 227 -19.28 27.33 -10.67
CA LEU A 227 -18.54 26.07 -10.83
C LEU A 227 -18.98 25.01 -9.80
N GLU A 228 -19.41 25.45 -8.62
CA GLU A 228 -19.97 24.60 -7.56
C GLU A 228 -21.31 23.96 -7.93
N GLU A 229 -22.02 24.46 -8.94
CA GLU A 229 -23.30 23.89 -9.41
C GLU A 229 -23.13 22.97 -10.63
N VAL A 230 -21.97 23.02 -11.31
CA VAL A 230 -21.70 22.19 -12.50
C VAL A 230 -21.64 20.70 -12.13
N HIS A 231 -22.43 19.87 -12.84
CA HIS A 231 -22.44 18.43 -12.65
C HIS A 231 -21.37 17.73 -13.49
N VAL A 232 -20.54 16.92 -12.82
CA VAL A 232 -19.47 16.12 -13.42
C VAL A 232 -19.98 14.71 -13.69
N ASP A 233 -20.11 14.34 -14.97
CA ASP A 233 -20.61 13.02 -15.38
C ASP A 233 -19.49 11.97 -15.44
N ASN A 234 -18.23 12.41 -15.66
CA ASN A 234 -17.09 11.51 -15.78
C ASN A 234 -16.55 11.14 -14.38
N PRO A 235 -16.70 9.88 -13.93
CA PRO A 235 -16.23 9.45 -12.63
C PRO A 235 -14.70 9.45 -12.50
N ASP A 236 -13.96 9.43 -13.61
CA ASP A 236 -12.50 9.40 -13.62
C ASP A 236 -11.87 10.80 -13.78
N ALA A 237 -12.67 11.88 -13.91
CA ALA A 237 -12.15 13.23 -14.17
C ALA A 237 -11.12 13.69 -13.13
N GLY A 238 -11.37 13.45 -11.84
CA GLY A 238 -10.44 13.79 -10.76
C GLY A 238 -9.12 13.01 -10.86
N LEU A 239 -9.20 11.73 -11.23
CA LEU A 239 -8.02 10.91 -11.46
C LEU A 239 -7.23 11.38 -12.68
N ASP A 240 -7.90 11.68 -13.79
CA ASP A 240 -7.26 12.15 -15.01
C ASP A 240 -6.54 13.48 -14.79
N ILE A 241 -7.17 14.41 -14.06
CA ILE A 241 -6.56 15.68 -13.64
C ILE A 241 -5.32 15.41 -12.80
N MET A 242 -5.44 14.59 -11.75
CA MET A 242 -4.32 14.25 -10.87
C MET A 242 -3.16 13.60 -11.64
N VAL A 243 -3.44 12.71 -12.59
CA VAL A 243 -2.43 12.06 -13.45
C VAL A 243 -1.76 13.07 -14.36
N SER A 244 -2.51 14.01 -14.93
CA SER A 244 -1.97 15.05 -15.81
C SER A 244 -0.93 15.93 -15.10
N VAL A 245 -1.17 16.26 -13.81
CA VAL A 245 -0.27 17.08 -13.00
C VAL A 245 0.93 16.28 -12.48
N LEU A 246 0.70 15.05 -12.02
CA LEU A 246 1.76 14.24 -11.42
C LEU A 246 2.66 13.56 -12.45
N GLY A 247 2.20 13.44 -13.70
CA GLY A 247 2.88 12.74 -14.79
C GLY A 247 2.98 11.22 -14.61
N VAL A 248 2.40 10.68 -13.53
CA VAL A 248 2.39 9.26 -13.20
C VAL A 248 1.07 8.91 -12.53
N MET A 249 0.58 7.69 -12.77
CA MET A 249 -0.54 7.12 -12.00
C MET A 249 -0.14 6.98 -10.53
N PRO A 250 -0.87 7.60 -9.59
CA PRO A 250 -0.65 7.38 -8.17
C PRO A 250 -0.90 5.91 -7.83
N GLY A 251 -0.09 5.35 -6.93
CA GLY A 251 -0.24 3.95 -6.54
C GLY A 251 -1.63 3.68 -5.95
N ARG A 252 -2.48 2.95 -6.70
CA ARG A 252 -3.75 2.39 -6.21
C ARG A 252 -3.49 1.22 -5.23
#